data_AF-A0A2N3V569-F1
#
_entry.id   AF-A0A2N3V569-F1
#
_cell.length_a   1.000
_cell.length_b   1.000
_cell.length_c   1.000
_cell.angle_alpha   90.00
_cell.angle_beta   90.00
_cell.angle_gamma   90.00
#
_symmetry.space_group_name_H-M   'P 1'
#
loop_
_entity.id
_entity.type
_entity.pdbx_description
1 polymer ?
#
loop_
_entity_poly.entity_id
_entity_poly.type
_entity_poly.pdbx_seq_one_letter_code
_entity_poly.pdbx_strand_id
1 'polypeptide(L)'
;MRTGSQAPLLIAVVGLSPRAGTTTTTVALAHTWPGPETALIVEADPAGGQLADMVGADPYLGLASLARRTNSGQLITPDLLAQHVQFLPGGEALLAAPPEHDPVRAVPAAELLTDPDSDWRGLGASVLADCGVPEPDSDPHPIIAAADACLFVLRAEHIDPEPALTRIRALTRPDCPRGIVLVGGSRDYAIALGVPVVGTLPATHGGARSLLTPRRVRRSSQLLPPARLITNAVELQLRAATRRTRSAPRAARQERPHRRADAGPTIYSIDLPPPPPAPEPVIAEPEVLSERPPAPISVLASEAEDAGHPDADDLAVVPESTPASAPPEPRPASAAPEFDSPALAVFVFGATRIFWRAPSTGEQTDITSYFQPRSREIVALLALHPDGLSRSRLIDLIWGGQSHERSAAFSNALARLRASITTATGGQITGMLTDDRLHCRLSATAASADYWDYLAAVDARRRASSDTDHSAACRAITALATSDLATDITGSWVEPLRESARRDAHNALNWLATHDADHDPRTTLGLLEMTAETDPYNETVWRDLLRQHARLGEYAALARTYTLMTRKLAEIGETPSRETRELLERLRRGEGRIRSGSNPDRSDGNR
;
A
#
# COMPACT_ATOMS: atom_id res chain seq x y z
N MET A 1 22.99 20.87 -6.56
CA MET A 1 21.55 21.14 -6.33
C MET A 1 21.04 20.03 -5.42
N ARG A 2 20.66 20.34 -4.17
CA ARG A 2 20.29 19.33 -3.18
C ARG A 2 18.93 18.69 -3.54
N THR A 3 18.95 17.46 -4.05
CA THR A 3 17.78 16.62 -4.29
C THR A 3 17.46 15.84 -3.02
N GLY A 4 16.78 16.50 -2.08
CA GLY A 4 16.05 15.77 -1.03
C GLY A 4 14.97 14.91 -1.69
N SER A 5 14.76 13.69 -1.18
CA SER A 5 13.59 12.85 -1.49
C SER A 5 12.34 13.73 -1.51
N GLN A 6 11.69 13.81 -2.66
CA GLN A 6 10.44 14.55 -2.82
C GLN A 6 9.31 13.67 -2.27
N ALA A 7 8.39 14.26 -1.51
CA ALA A 7 7.28 13.53 -0.93
C ALA A 7 6.27 13.17 -2.03
N PRO A 8 5.66 11.97 -1.98
CA PRO A 8 4.57 11.61 -2.88
C PRO A 8 3.40 12.60 -2.79
N LEU A 9 2.80 12.90 -3.95
CA LEU A 9 1.72 13.87 -4.10
C LEU A 9 0.36 13.17 -4.24
N LEU A 10 -0.70 13.80 -3.75
CA LEU A 10 -2.09 13.46 -4.05
C LEU A 10 -2.67 14.49 -5.04
N ILE A 11 -3.02 14.05 -6.23
CA ILE A 11 -3.64 14.89 -7.26
C ILE A 11 -5.04 14.34 -7.57
N ALA A 12 -6.07 15.13 -7.28
CA ALA A 12 -7.44 14.80 -7.64
C ALA A 12 -7.71 15.21 -9.09
N VAL A 13 -8.22 14.29 -9.91
CA VAL A 13 -8.65 14.55 -11.30
C VAL A 13 -10.16 14.50 -11.34
N VAL A 14 -10.79 15.61 -11.71
CA VAL A 14 -12.22 15.86 -11.51
C VAL A 14 -12.86 16.29 -12.83
N GLY A 15 -13.83 15.54 -13.33
CA GLY A 15 -14.66 15.92 -14.46
C GLY A 15 -15.76 16.89 -14.06
N LEU A 16 -16.09 17.84 -14.93
CA LEU A 16 -17.21 18.77 -14.69
C LEU A 16 -18.51 18.37 -15.40
N SER A 17 -18.46 17.38 -16.27
CA SER A 17 -19.64 16.86 -16.99
C SER A 17 -19.46 15.37 -17.27
N PRO A 18 -20.55 14.60 -17.42
CA PRO A 18 -20.47 13.23 -17.93
C PRO A 18 -19.67 13.20 -19.24
N ARG A 19 -18.87 12.13 -19.43
CA ARG A 19 -18.03 11.92 -20.63
C ARG A 19 -17.05 13.09 -20.92
N ALA A 20 -16.67 13.87 -19.92
CA ALA A 20 -15.59 14.86 -20.05
C ALA A 20 -14.23 14.23 -20.40
N GLY A 21 -14.05 12.94 -20.11
CA GLY A 21 -12.80 12.21 -20.33
C GLY A 21 -11.89 12.19 -19.10
N THR A 22 -12.45 12.25 -17.89
CA THR A 22 -11.71 12.22 -16.62
C THR A 22 -10.77 11.02 -16.54
N THR A 23 -11.28 9.79 -16.64
CA THR A 23 -10.48 8.56 -16.60
C THR A 23 -9.40 8.51 -17.69
N THR A 24 -9.75 8.90 -18.92
CA THR A 24 -8.77 8.96 -20.02
C THR A 24 -7.65 9.95 -19.71
N THR A 25 -8.01 11.12 -19.15
CA THR A 25 -7.05 12.13 -18.72
C THR A 25 -6.18 11.62 -17.59
N THR A 26 -6.76 11.04 -16.54
CA THR A 26 -6.03 10.44 -15.41
C THR A 26 -5.01 9.42 -15.88
N VAL A 27 -5.41 8.49 -16.75
CA VAL A 27 -4.52 7.49 -17.33
C VAL A 27 -3.41 8.16 -18.15
N ALA A 28 -3.73 9.12 -19.02
CA ALA A 28 -2.74 9.85 -19.83
C ALA A 28 -1.69 10.54 -18.95
N LEU A 29 -2.13 11.21 -17.88
CA LEU A 29 -1.25 11.88 -16.93
C LEU A 29 -0.37 10.86 -16.17
N ALA A 30 -0.91 9.70 -15.80
CA ALA A 30 -0.13 8.65 -15.16
C ALA A 30 1.00 8.12 -16.06
N HIS A 31 0.73 7.90 -17.35
CA HIS A 31 1.76 7.50 -18.33
C HIS A 31 2.89 8.51 -18.45
N THR A 32 2.58 9.78 -18.25
CA THR A 32 3.52 10.89 -18.48
C THR A 32 3.99 11.54 -17.19
N TRP A 33 3.78 10.91 -16.05
CA TRP A 33 4.20 11.44 -14.77
C TRP A 33 5.73 11.64 -14.75
N PRO A 34 6.20 12.87 -14.52
CA PRO A 34 7.62 13.23 -14.61
C PRO A 34 8.39 13.00 -13.31
N GLY A 35 7.69 12.76 -12.20
CA GLY A 35 8.30 12.54 -10.90
C GLY A 35 9.20 11.30 -10.87
N PRO A 36 10.17 11.25 -9.95
CA PRO A 36 10.97 10.04 -9.74
C PRO A 36 10.14 8.91 -9.13
N GLU A 37 9.01 9.23 -8.49
CA GLU A 37 8.01 8.28 -8.02
C GLU A 37 7.21 7.71 -9.20
N THR A 38 6.76 6.47 -9.10
CA THR A 38 5.75 5.96 -10.05
C THR A 38 4.39 6.60 -9.78
N ALA A 39 3.56 6.71 -10.81
CA ALA A 39 2.17 7.11 -10.65
C ALA A 39 1.30 5.91 -10.24
N LEU A 40 0.46 6.11 -9.23
CA LEU A 40 -0.62 5.21 -8.83
C LEU A 40 -1.96 5.86 -9.17
N ILE A 41 -2.75 5.20 -10.02
CA ILE A 41 -4.12 5.59 -10.31
C ILE A 41 -5.02 4.98 -9.24
N VAL A 42 -5.90 5.80 -8.65
CA VAL A 42 -6.95 5.31 -7.74
C VAL A 42 -8.29 5.67 -8.37
N GLU A 43 -9.12 4.69 -8.69
CA GLU A 43 -10.50 4.95 -9.10
C GLU A 43 -11.31 5.32 -7.85
N ALA A 44 -11.51 6.62 -7.65
CA ALA A 44 -12.22 7.18 -6.51
C ALA A 44 -13.70 7.50 -6.81
N ASP A 45 -14.12 7.40 -8.07
CA ASP A 45 -15.51 7.53 -8.48
C ASP A 45 -16.29 6.26 -8.10
N PRO A 46 -17.29 6.34 -7.18
CA PRO A 46 -18.11 5.20 -6.81
C PRO A 46 -19.02 4.71 -7.95
N ALA A 47 -19.27 5.54 -8.97
CA ALA A 47 -19.97 5.14 -10.19
C ALA A 47 -19.02 4.57 -11.27
N GLY A 48 -17.71 4.51 -10.97
CA GLY A 48 -16.64 4.00 -11.84
C GLY A 48 -16.42 2.49 -11.74
N GLY A 49 -15.16 2.03 -11.95
CA GLY A 49 -14.77 0.62 -11.81
C GLY A 49 -14.66 -0.18 -13.12
N GLN A 50 -14.59 0.50 -14.26
CA GLN A 50 -14.50 -0.15 -15.57
C GLN A 50 -13.06 -0.34 -16.05
N LEU A 51 -12.08 0.39 -15.49
CA LEU A 51 -10.74 0.42 -16.07
C LEU A 51 -10.03 -0.93 -16.00
N ALA A 52 -10.22 -1.69 -14.91
CA ALA A 52 -9.66 -3.03 -14.77
C ALA A 52 -10.23 -4.00 -15.82
N ASP A 53 -11.56 -4.01 -15.98
CA ASP A 53 -12.25 -4.85 -16.97
C ASP A 53 -11.82 -4.52 -18.40
N MET A 54 -11.73 -3.22 -18.73
CA MET A 54 -11.32 -2.75 -20.06
C MET A 54 -9.90 -3.20 -20.47
N VAL A 55 -9.03 -3.54 -19.51
CA VAL A 55 -7.67 -4.03 -19.79
C VAL A 55 -7.50 -5.53 -19.52
N GLY A 56 -8.57 -6.24 -19.16
CA GLY A 56 -8.53 -7.65 -18.80
C GLY A 56 -7.80 -7.93 -17.48
N ALA A 57 -7.75 -6.96 -16.57
CA ALA A 57 -7.27 -7.14 -15.19
C ALA A 57 -8.41 -7.64 -14.28
N ASP A 58 -8.11 -7.99 -13.03
CA ASP A 58 -9.11 -8.49 -12.09
C ASP A 58 -9.94 -7.32 -11.51
N PRO A 59 -11.24 -7.18 -11.82
CA PRO A 59 -12.04 -6.05 -11.35
C PRO A 59 -12.29 -6.05 -9.84
N TYR A 60 -12.02 -7.15 -9.13
CA TYR A 60 -12.19 -7.26 -7.68
C TYR A 60 -10.88 -7.13 -6.89
N LEU A 61 -9.74 -7.03 -7.59
CA LEU A 61 -8.42 -6.75 -7.00
C LEU A 61 -8.15 -5.24 -7.01
N GLY A 62 -8.12 -4.60 -5.84
CA GLY A 62 -8.04 -3.15 -5.74
C GLY A 62 -8.63 -2.68 -4.42
N LEU A 63 -9.47 -1.65 -4.49
CA LEU A 63 -10.16 -1.13 -3.32
C LEU A 63 -11.01 -2.23 -2.64
N ALA A 64 -11.80 -2.98 -3.42
CA ALA A 64 -12.67 -4.03 -2.87
C ALA A 64 -11.91 -5.11 -2.09
N SER A 65 -10.81 -5.63 -2.63
CA SER A 65 -10.01 -6.64 -1.92
C SER A 65 -9.24 -6.05 -0.75
N LEU A 66 -8.83 -4.78 -0.81
CA LEU A 66 -8.19 -4.08 0.30
C LEU A 66 -9.14 -3.96 1.49
N ALA A 67 -10.38 -3.52 1.29
CA ALA A 67 -11.35 -3.43 2.39
C ALA A 67 -11.75 -4.76 2.98
N ARG A 68 -11.62 -5.87 2.24
CA ARG A 68 -11.82 -7.19 2.84
C ARG A 68 -10.73 -7.54 3.86
N ARG A 69 -9.55 -6.92 3.76
CA ARG A 69 -8.40 -7.16 4.64
C ARG A 69 -8.22 -6.10 5.72
N THR A 70 -8.88 -4.95 5.59
CA THR A 70 -8.82 -3.85 6.57
C THR A 70 -10.13 -3.77 7.34
N ASN A 71 -10.03 -3.51 8.64
CA ASN A 71 -11.17 -3.07 9.44
C ASN A 71 -11.09 -1.55 9.65
N SER A 72 -12.22 -0.89 9.88
CA SER A 72 -12.24 0.55 10.18
C SER A 72 -11.32 0.88 11.36
N GLY A 73 -10.46 1.90 11.21
CA GLY A 73 -9.47 2.31 12.21
C GLY A 73 -8.21 1.44 12.29
N GLN A 74 -8.03 0.47 11.39
CA GLN A 74 -6.77 -0.26 11.26
C GLN A 74 -5.82 0.48 10.31
N LEU A 75 -4.56 0.65 10.74
CA LEU A 75 -3.51 1.27 9.94
C LEU A 75 -3.34 0.55 8.58
N ILE A 76 -3.50 1.27 7.48
CA ILE A 76 -3.23 0.76 6.13
C ILE A 76 -1.75 0.99 5.84
N THR A 77 -0.96 -0.09 5.89
CA THR A 77 0.48 -0.03 5.63
C THR A 77 0.79 -0.01 4.13
N PRO A 78 1.95 0.54 3.71
CA PRO A 78 2.40 0.50 2.31
C PRO A 78 2.44 -0.92 1.74
N ASP A 79 2.90 -1.87 2.54
CA ASP A 79 3.06 -3.26 2.10
C ASP A 79 1.71 -3.97 1.96
N LEU A 80 0.72 -3.65 2.80
CA LEU A 80 -0.65 -4.13 2.60
C LEU A 80 -1.24 -3.53 1.33
N LEU A 81 -1.14 -2.20 1.16
CA LEU A 81 -1.65 -1.51 -0.03
C LEU A 81 -1.07 -2.09 -1.32
N ALA A 82 0.25 -2.33 -1.34
CA ALA A 82 0.98 -2.87 -2.47
C ALA A 82 0.45 -4.23 -2.95
N GLN A 83 -0.09 -5.07 -2.05
CA GLN A 83 -0.68 -6.38 -2.40
C GLN A 83 -2.00 -6.28 -3.17
N HIS A 84 -2.64 -5.11 -3.16
CA HIS A 84 -3.92 -4.86 -3.83
C HIS A 84 -3.77 -4.02 -5.10
N VAL A 85 -2.56 -3.59 -5.42
CA VAL A 85 -2.27 -2.81 -6.63
C VAL A 85 -2.20 -3.74 -7.84
N GLN A 86 -2.84 -3.31 -8.93
CA GLN A 86 -2.72 -3.91 -10.24
C GLN A 86 -1.96 -3.01 -11.20
N PHE A 87 -1.67 -3.50 -12.40
CA PHE A 87 -0.93 -2.72 -13.40
C PHE A 87 -1.68 -2.68 -14.71
N LEU A 88 -1.81 -1.47 -15.24
CA LEU A 88 -2.28 -1.29 -16.62
C LEU A 88 -1.26 -1.91 -17.60
N PRO A 89 -1.64 -2.21 -18.86
CA PRO A 89 -0.69 -2.71 -19.86
C PRO A 89 0.47 -1.75 -20.19
N GLY A 90 0.36 -0.49 -19.77
CA GLY A 90 1.46 0.48 -19.81
C GLY A 90 2.43 0.33 -18.63
N GLY A 91 2.01 -0.34 -17.57
CA GLY A 91 2.77 -0.62 -16.35
C GLY A 91 2.71 0.50 -15.31
N GLU A 92 1.68 1.33 -15.37
CA GLU A 92 1.24 2.28 -14.35
C GLU A 92 0.40 1.50 -13.34
N ALA A 93 0.56 1.85 -12.07
CA ALA A 93 -0.14 1.18 -10.99
C ALA A 93 -1.61 1.64 -10.93
N LEU A 94 -2.50 0.74 -10.55
CA LEU A 94 -3.93 0.93 -10.47
C LEU A 94 -4.48 0.29 -9.18
N LEU A 95 -5.21 1.07 -8.40
CA LEU A 95 -6.19 0.57 -7.43
C LEU A 95 -7.57 0.73 -8.05
N ALA A 96 -8.09 -0.39 -8.55
CA ALA A 96 -9.38 -0.43 -9.21
C ALA A 96 -10.52 -0.27 -8.21
N ALA A 97 -11.55 0.46 -8.60
CA ALA A 97 -12.83 0.45 -7.92
C ALA A 97 -13.58 -0.84 -8.29
N PRO A 98 -14.39 -1.40 -7.38
CA PRO A 98 -15.25 -2.51 -7.74
C PRO A 98 -16.21 -2.11 -8.88
N PRO A 99 -16.61 -3.06 -9.75
CA PRO A 99 -17.53 -2.79 -10.86
C PRO A 99 -18.96 -2.47 -10.38
N GLU A 100 -19.30 -2.85 -9.15
CA GLU A 100 -20.59 -2.55 -8.51
C GLU A 100 -20.36 -1.93 -7.13
N HIS A 101 -21.22 -0.98 -6.76
CA HIS A 101 -21.23 -0.40 -5.44
C HIS A 101 -21.74 -1.43 -4.41
N ASP A 102 -20.89 -1.82 -3.45
CA ASP A 102 -21.30 -2.63 -2.30
C ASP A 102 -21.74 -1.70 -1.15
N PRO A 103 -23.05 -1.58 -0.86
CA PRO A 103 -23.55 -0.71 0.20
C PRO A 103 -23.24 -1.23 1.61
N VAL A 104 -22.83 -2.49 1.76
CA VAL A 104 -22.52 -3.13 3.06
C VAL A 104 -21.04 -2.99 3.39
N ARG A 105 -20.17 -2.98 2.38
CA ARG A 105 -18.73 -2.72 2.51
C ARG A 105 -18.31 -1.64 1.52
N ALA A 106 -18.57 -0.39 1.90
CA ALA A 106 -17.93 0.73 1.23
C ALA A 106 -16.42 0.64 1.42
N VAL A 107 -15.68 0.75 0.32
CA VAL A 107 -14.24 1.06 0.37
C VAL A 107 -14.11 2.49 -0.10
N PRO A 108 -14.20 3.48 0.78
CA PRO A 108 -14.09 4.84 0.32
C PRO A 108 -12.61 5.03 0.00
N ALA A 109 -12.29 5.23 -1.28
CA ALA A 109 -11.00 5.78 -1.68
C ALA A 109 -10.65 7.03 -0.84
N ALA A 110 -11.67 7.74 -0.34
CA ALA A 110 -11.55 8.81 0.63
C ALA A 110 -10.89 8.38 1.96
N GLU A 111 -11.30 7.28 2.59
CA GLU A 111 -10.66 6.77 3.81
C GLU A 111 -9.19 6.45 3.52
N LEU A 112 -8.92 5.68 2.45
CA LEU A 112 -7.55 5.36 2.05
C LEU A 112 -6.68 6.61 1.82
N LEU A 113 -7.20 7.67 1.19
CA LEU A 113 -6.38 8.80 0.76
C LEU A 113 -6.34 9.96 1.76
N THR A 114 -7.28 10.02 2.70
CA THR A 114 -7.45 11.16 3.62
C THR A 114 -7.31 10.81 5.10
N ASP A 115 -7.45 9.54 5.48
CA ASP A 115 -7.28 9.10 6.87
C ASP A 115 -5.81 9.27 7.32
N PRO A 116 -5.56 9.93 8.47
CA PRO A 116 -4.23 9.99 9.08
C PRO A 116 -3.57 8.63 9.33
N ASP A 117 -4.36 7.58 9.56
CA ASP A 117 -3.91 6.21 9.80
C ASP A 117 -3.67 5.43 8.49
N SER A 118 -3.75 6.09 7.33
CA SER A 118 -3.35 5.52 6.04
C SER A 118 -1.98 6.03 5.61
N ASP A 119 -1.00 5.13 5.56
CA ASP A 119 0.36 5.45 5.07
C ASP A 119 0.51 5.09 3.58
N TRP A 120 -0.43 5.52 2.74
CA TRP A 120 -0.29 5.35 1.29
C TRP A 120 0.94 6.07 0.73
N ARG A 121 1.41 7.14 1.38
CA ARG A 121 2.64 7.87 1.00
C ARG A 121 3.88 7.01 1.19
N GLY A 122 3.91 6.10 2.18
CA GLY A 122 5.01 5.16 2.36
C GLY A 122 5.20 4.21 1.17
N LEU A 123 4.19 4.02 0.30
CA LEU A 123 4.32 3.26 -0.95
C LEU A 123 5.33 3.89 -1.92
N GLY A 124 5.62 5.19 -1.77
CA GLY A 124 6.55 5.91 -2.63
C GLY A 124 6.00 6.17 -4.04
N ALA A 125 4.68 6.24 -4.19
CA ALA A 125 3.98 6.52 -5.44
C ALA A 125 3.16 7.81 -5.33
N SER A 126 3.22 8.68 -6.35
CA SER A 126 2.30 9.81 -6.43
C SER A 126 0.93 9.33 -6.90
N VAL A 127 -0.13 9.72 -6.20
CA VAL A 127 -1.50 9.30 -6.47
C VAL A 127 -2.18 10.28 -7.43
N LEU A 128 -2.78 9.72 -8.48
CA LEU A 128 -3.74 10.37 -9.37
C LEU A 128 -5.11 9.76 -9.09
N ALA A 129 -5.93 10.46 -8.30
CA ALA A 129 -7.27 10.00 -7.91
C ALA A 129 -8.29 10.41 -8.99
N ASP A 130 -8.84 9.43 -9.71
CA ASP A 130 -9.95 9.65 -10.64
C ASP A 130 -11.25 9.81 -9.85
N CYS A 131 -11.69 11.05 -9.67
CA CYS A 131 -12.87 11.38 -8.88
C CYS A 131 -14.15 11.40 -9.72
N GLY A 132 -14.09 11.04 -11.00
CA GLY A 132 -15.27 10.99 -11.86
C GLY A 132 -15.90 12.36 -12.07
N VAL A 133 -17.22 12.46 -11.88
CA VAL A 133 -17.99 13.71 -11.95
C VAL A 133 -18.71 13.92 -10.60
N PRO A 134 -17.99 14.36 -9.56
CA PRO A 134 -18.53 14.43 -8.21
C PRO A 134 -19.50 15.59 -8.07
N GLU A 135 -20.52 15.40 -7.23
CA GLU A 135 -21.34 16.48 -6.71
C GLU A 135 -20.70 17.04 -5.43
N PRO A 136 -21.05 18.27 -5.01
CA PRO A 136 -20.70 18.74 -3.67
C PRO A 136 -21.16 17.74 -2.59
N ASP A 137 -20.33 17.55 -1.56
CA ASP A 137 -20.59 16.63 -0.44
C ASP A 137 -20.75 15.14 -0.80
N SER A 138 -20.39 14.71 -2.02
CA SER A 138 -20.34 13.29 -2.39
C SER A 138 -19.02 12.62 -1.98
N ASP A 139 -18.94 11.28 -2.09
CA ASP A 139 -17.80 10.48 -1.60
C ASP A 139 -16.39 10.95 -2.03
N PRO A 140 -16.16 11.50 -3.25
CA PRO A 140 -14.85 12.01 -3.63
C PRO A 140 -14.49 13.38 -3.02
N HIS A 141 -15.46 14.11 -2.43
CA HIS A 141 -15.24 15.47 -1.93
C HIS A 141 -14.12 15.57 -0.87
N PRO A 142 -14.00 14.66 0.11
CA PRO A 142 -12.87 14.66 1.05
C PRO A 142 -11.51 14.53 0.34
N ILE A 143 -11.43 13.72 -0.72
CA ILE A 143 -10.19 13.54 -1.51
C ILE A 143 -9.82 14.86 -2.18
N ILE A 144 -10.79 15.53 -2.81
CA ILE A 144 -10.60 16.84 -3.46
C ILE A 144 -10.14 17.88 -2.44
N ALA A 145 -10.74 17.88 -1.24
CA ALA A 145 -10.36 18.78 -0.17
C ALA A 145 -8.94 18.53 0.34
N ALA A 146 -8.52 17.26 0.46
CA ALA A 146 -7.22 16.84 0.96
C ALA A 146 -6.09 16.87 -0.09
N ALA A 147 -6.42 16.95 -1.39
CA ALA A 147 -5.45 16.88 -2.46
C ALA A 147 -4.43 18.04 -2.42
N ASP A 148 -3.18 17.72 -2.77
CA ASP A 148 -2.11 18.70 -2.98
C ASP A 148 -2.42 19.57 -4.22
N ALA A 149 -3.15 19.01 -5.19
CA ALA A 149 -3.64 19.70 -6.38
C ALA A 149 -4.96 19.11 -6.88
N CYS A 150 -5.77 19.96 -7.51
CA CYS A 150 -6.96 19.54 -8.23
C CYS A 150 -6.84 19.86 -9.73
N LEU A 151 -7.05 18.88 -10.59
CA LEU A 151 -7.11 19.03 -12.04
C LEU A 151 -8.54 18.85 -12.53
N PHE A 152 -9.12 19.92 -13.03
CA PHE A 152 -10.47 19.92 -13.58
C PHE A 152 -10.44 19.62 -15.07
N VAL A 153 -11.15 18.57 -15.47
CA VAL A 153 -11.27 18.11 -16.85
C VAL A 153 -12.59 18.61 -17.42
N LEU A 154 -12.49 19.42 -18.47
CA LEU A 154 -13.65 20.01 -19.15
C LEU A 154 -13.64 19.63 -20.62
N ARG A 155 -14.81 19.34 -21.15
CA ARG A 155 -15.03 19.20 -22.59
C ARG A 155 -15.93 20.35 -23.04
N ALA A 156 -15.41 21.23 -23.90
CA ALA A 156 -16.07 22.50 -24.25
C ALA A 156 -17.46 22.30 -24.87
N GLU A 157 -17.69 21.13 -25.48
CA GLU A 157 -18.96 20.75 -26.11
C GLU A 157 -20.07 20.41 -25.09
N HIS A 158 -19.73 20.17 -23.81
CA HIS A 158 -20.65 19.58 -22.83
C HIS A 158 -21.03 20.51 -21.68
N ILE A 159 -20.33 21.63 -21.50
CA ILE A 159 -20.58 22.57 -20.40
C ILE A 159 -20.16 23.98 -20.81
N ASP A 160 -20.97 24.96 -20.43
CA ASP A 160 -20.65 26.37 -20.66
C ASP A 160 -19.61 26.90 -19.64
N PRO A 161 -18.85 27.96 -19.98
CA PRO A 161 -17.79 28.48 -19.11
C PRO A 161 -18.26 28.95 -17.72
N GLU A 162 -19.39 29.64 -17.64
CA GLU A 162 -19.92 30.20 -16.38
C GLU A 162 -20.36 29.11 -15.36
N PRO A 163 -21.20 28.12 -15.75
CA PRO A 163 -21.50 26.97 -14.90
C PRO A 163 -20.25 26.18 -14.49
N ALA A 164 -19.29 26.01 -15.41
CA ALA A 164 -18.05 25.32 -15.11
C ALA A 164 -17.24 26.01 -14.01
N LEU A 165 -17.08 27.34 -14.09
CA LEU A 165 -16.35 28.10 -13.07
C LEU A 165 -17.04 28.04 -11.70
N THR A 166 -18.37 28.10 -11.69
CA THR A 166 -19.17 27.96 -10.46
C THR A 166 -18.93 26.60 -9.80
N ARG A 167 -18.95 25.52 -10.60
CA ARG A 167 -18.73 24.16 -10.10
C ARG A 167 -17.30 23.93 -9.59
N ILE A 168 -16.29 24.47 -10.28
CA ILE A 168 -14.88 24.43 -9.83
C ILE A 168 -14.75 25.05 -8.42
N ARG A 169 -15.36 26.22 -8.21
CA ARG A 169 -15.31 26.94 -6.92
C ARG A 169 -16.07 26.20 -5.82
N ALA A 170 -17.18 25.54 -6.15
CA ALA A 170 -17.95 24.75 -5.18
C ALA A 170 -17.20 23.50 -4.70
N LEU A 171 -16.39 22.89 -5.56
CA LEU A 171 -15.68 21.65 -5.27
C LEU A 171 -14.30 21.84 -4.60
N THR A 172 -13.70 23.03 -4.67
CA THR A 172 -12.33 23.24 -4.16
C THR A 172 -12.21 24.39 -3.17
N ARG A 173 -11.30 24.21 -2.21
CA ARG A 173 -10.90 25.27 -1.27
C ARG A 173 -10.17 26.40 -2.01
N PRO A 174 -10.30 27.67 -1.57
CA PRO A 174 -9.68 28.83 -2.23
C PRO A 174 -8.16 28.70 -2.45
N ASP A 175 -7.45 28.11 -1.49
CA ASP A 175 -5.98 28.00 -1.47
C ASP A 175 -5.45 26.72 -2.13
N CYS A 176 -6.34 25.80 -2.58
CA CYS A 176 -5.92 24.58 -3.24
C CYS A 176 -5.35 24.90 -4.65
N PRO A 177 -4.12 24.46 -4.98
CA PRO A 177 -3.60 24.56 -6.33
C PRO A 177 -4.55 23.87 -7.33
N ARG A 178 -5.08 24.64 -8.27
CA ARG A 178 -6.02 24.15 -9.28
C ARG A 178 -5.47 24.32 -10.68
N GLY A 179 -5.64 23.28 -11.49
CA GLY A 179 -5.32 23.27 -12.91
C GLY A 179 -6.54 22.92 -13.74
N ILE A 180 -6.60 23.45 -14.95
CA ILE A 180 -7.69 23.16 -15.89
C ILE A 180 -7.13 22.45 -17.11
N VAL A 181 -7.74 21.32 -17.47
CA VAL A 181 -7.44 20.52 -18.64
C VAL A 181 -8.64 20.56 -19.58
N LEU A 182 -8.43 21.10 -20.78
CA LEU A 182 -9.46 21.19 -21.81
C LEU A 182 -9.37 20.01 -22.77
N VAL A 183 -10.42 19.21 -22.91
CA VAL A 183 -10.51 18.06 -23.81
C VAL A 183 -11.36 18.45 -25.01
N GLY A 184 -10.73 18.70 -26.17
CA GLY A 184 -11.43 19.23 -27.33
C GLY A 184 -12.03 20.62 -27.04
N GLY A 185 -11.46 21.67 -27.62
CA GLY A 185 -11.96 23.01 -27.41
C GLY A 185 -11.09 24.07 -28.08
N SER A 186 -11.68 25.25 -28.27
CA SER A 186 -11.01 26.40 -28.88
C SER A 186 -10.34 27.28 -27.82
N ARG A 187 -9.45 28.16 -28.28
CA ARG A 187 -8.83 29.18 -27.44
C ARG A 187 -9.88 30.13 -26.84
N ASP A 188 -10.99 30.35 -27.54
CA ASP A 188 -12.05 31.25 -27.11
C ASP A 188 -12.78 30.73 -25.87
N TYR A 189 -13.01 29.42 -25.78
CA TYR A 189 -13.58 28.81 -24.57
C TYR A 189 -12.67 29.02 -23.35
N ALA A 190 -11.35 28.83 -23.54
CA ALA A 190 -10.37 29.05 -22.47
C ALA A 190 -10.33 30.52 -22.00
N ILE A 191 -10.49 31.47 -22.93
CA ILE A 191 -10.57 32.91 -22.62
C ILE A 191 -11.86 33.20 -21.84
N ALA A 192 -13.00 32.68 -22.31
CA ALA A 192 -14.31 32.88 -21.69
C ALA A 192 -14.39 32.30 -20.26
N LEU A 193 -13.68 31.21 -19.98
CA LEU A 193 -13.59 30.61 -18.64
C LEU A 193 -12.92 31.55 -17.61
N GLY A 194 -12.08 32.49 -18.07
CA GLY A 194 -11.48 33.52 -17.23
C GLY A 194 -10.43 32.99 -16.23
N VAL A 195 -10.00 31.74 -16.37
CA VAL A 195 -9.01 31.08 -15.51
C VAL A 195 -7.94 30.36 -16.34
N PRO A 196 -6.67 30.35 -15.91
CA PRO A 196 -5.59 29.75 -16.69
C PRO A 196 -5.80 28.25 -16.95
N VAL A 197 -5.76 27.87 -18.22
CA VAL A 197 -5.75 26.47 -18.66
C VAL A 197 -4.32 25.93 -18.60
N VAL A 198 -4.12 24.81 -17.91
CA VAL A 198 -2.80 24.16 -17.75
C VAL A 198 -2.39 23.43 -19.04
N GLY A 199 -3.36 22.89 -19.77
CA GLY A 199 -3.14 22.38 -21.12
C GLY A 199 -4.39 21.82 -21.76
N THR A 200 -4.24 21.39 -23.01
CA THR A 200 -5.33 20.87 -23.85
C THR A 200 -4.99 19.46 -24.31
N LEU A 201 -5.97 18.56 -24.24
CA LEU A 201 -5.89 17.21 -24.80
C LEU A 201 -6.79 17.11 -26.05
N PRO A 202 -6.34 16.43 -27.12
CA PRO A 202 -7.17 16.22 -28.30
C PRO A 202 -8.31 15.23 -28.01
N ALA A 203 -9.52 15.56 -28.44
CA ALA A 203 -10.69 14.68 -28.32
C ALA A 203 -10.63 13.56 -29.38
N THR A 204 -9.94 12.46 -29.08
CA THR A 204 -9.72 11.35 -30.04
C THR A 204 -10.05 9.99 -29.42
N HIS A 205 -11.01 9.27 -30.02
CA HIS A 205 -11.37 7.92 -29.55
C HIS A 205 -10.22 6.92 -29.75
N GLY A 206 -9.54 6.98 -30.91
CA GLY A 206 -8.36 6.15 -31.17
C GLY A 206 -7.19 6.45 -30.22
N GLY A 207 -7.00 7.73 -29.85
CA GLY A 207 -6.02 8.14 -28.85
C GLY A 207 -6.35 7.55 -27.48
N ALA A 208 -7.60 7.65 -27.03
CA ALA A 208 -8.05 7.09 -25.76
C ALA A 208 -7.84 5.57 -25.69
N ARG A 209 -8.26 4.82 -26.73
CA ARG A 209 -8.05 3.37 -26.81
C ARG A 209 -6.57 2.98 -26.79
N SER A 210 -5.70 3.78 -27.43
CA SER A 210 -4.27 3.49 -27.44
C SER A 210 -3.66 3.49 -26.04
N LEU A 211 -4.22 4.27 -25.10
CA LEU A 211 -3.82 4.32 -23.68
C LEU A 211 -4.19 3.05 -22.89
N LEU A 212 -4.76 2.03 -23.53
CA LEU A 212 -5.04 0.74 -22.90
C LEU A 212 -4.18 -0.39 -23.50
N THR A 213 -3.35 -0.11 -24.50
CA THR A 213 -2.54 -1.14 -25.23
C THR A 213 -1.07 -1.18 -24.79
N PRO A 214 -0.30 -2.28 -24.86
CA PRO A 214 1.07 -2.31 -24.32
C PRO A 214 2.03 -1.19 -24.79
N ARG A 215 3.01 -0.82 -23.95
CA ARG A 215 3.94 0.33 -24.19
C ARG A 215 4.56 0.41 -25.59
N ARG A 216 4.86 -0.72 -26.23
CA ARG A 216 5.48 -0.74 -27.57
C ARG A 216 4.56 -0.20 -28.65
N VAL A 217 3.25 -0.42 -28.52
CA VAL A 217 2.21 0.02 -29.47
C VAL A 217 1.80 1.48 -29.22
N ARG A 218 2.04 1.99 -28.01
CA ARG A 218 1.65 3.33 -27.54
C ARG A 218 2.45 4.52 -28.06
N ARG A 219 3.64 4.31 -28.65
CA ARG A 219 4.55 5.40 -29.03
C ARG A 219 3.95 6.41 -30.02
N SER A 220 2.87 6.03 -30.71
CA SER A 220 2.11 6.86 -31.65
C SER A 220 0.90 7.57 -31.02
N SER A 221 0.64 7.44 -29.72
CA SER A 221 -0.52 8.05 -29.08
C SER A 221 -0.44 9.57 -29.10
N GLN A 222 -1.44 10.22 -29.69
CA GLN A 222 -1.55 11.68 -29.77
C GLN A 222 -1.86 12.33 -28.41
N LEU A 223 -2.25 11.54 -27.40
CA LEU A 223 -2.56 12.03 -26.04
C LEU A 223 -1.30 12.19 -25.17
N LEU A 224 -0.24 11.41 -25.42
CA LEU A 224 0.94 11.39 -24.54
C LEU A 224 1.78 12.68 -24.62
N PRO A 225 2.12 13.25 -25.80
CA PRO A 225 2.87 14.51 -25.84
C PRO A 225 2.20 15.67 -25.08
N PRO A 226 0.90 15.98 -25.28
CA PRO A 226 0.25 17.06 -24.54
C PRO A 226 0.05 16.72 -23.05
N ALA A 227 -0.25 15.46 -22.69
CA ALA A 227 -0.32 15.04 -21.29
C ALA A 227 1.00 15.27 -20.55
N ARG A 228 2.14 15.04 -21.22
CA ARG A 228 3.47 15.30 -20.65
C ARG A 228 3.74 16.77 -20.36
N LEU A 229 3.21 17.67 -21.18
CA LEU A 229 3.30 19.11 -20.91
C LEU A 229 2.47 19.49 -19.68
N ILE A 230 1.25 18.92 -19.56
CA ILE A 230 0.37 19.14 -18.42
C ILE A 230 1.03 18.63 -17.13
N THR A 231 1.52 17.38 -17.10
CA THR A 231 2.13 16.82 -15.89
C THR A 231 3.37 17.58 -15.45
N ASN A 232 4.23 18.00 -16.38
CA ASN A 232 5.38 18.85 -16.08
C ASN A 232 4.97 20.20 -15.46
N ALA A 233 3.91 20.83 -15.99
CA ALA A 233 3.42 22.09 -15.46
C ALA A 233 2.87 21.92 -14.03
N VAL A 234 2.10 20.87 -13.79
CA VAL A 234 1.53 20.53 -12.48
C VAL A 234 2.63 20.23 -11.46
N GLU A 235 3.59 19.37 -11.82
CA GLU A 235 4.71 19.02 -10.96
C GLU A 235 5.53 20.27 -10.58
N LEU A 236 5.81 21.15 -11.54
CA LEU A 236 6.58 22.37 -11.30
C LEU A 236 5.82 23.35 -10.39
N GLN A 237 4.52 23.51 -10.58
CA GLN A 237 3.67 24.36 -9.73
C GLN A 237 3.61 23.83 -8.30
N LEU A 238 3.37 22.53 -8.12
CA LEU A 238 3.26 21.91 -6.80
C LEU A 238 4.59 21.97 -6.05
N ARG A 239 5.69 21.61 -6.70
CA ARG A 239 7.03 21.64 -6.09
C ARG A 239 7.50 23.06 -5.78
N ALA A 240 7.05 24.06 -6.55
CA ALA A 240 7.29 25.47 -6.21
C ALA A 240 6.48 25.91 -4.98
N ALA A 241 5.23 25.47 -4.86
CA ALA A 241 4.39 25.76 -3.70
C ALA A 241 4.95 25.15 -2.40
N THR A 242 5.38 23.88 -2.42
CA THR A 242 5.99 23.20 -1.25
C THR A 242 7.29 23.87 -0.79
N ARG A 243 8.07 24.42 -1.73
CA ARG A 243 9.30 25.17 -1.39
C ARG A 243 8.99 26.51 -0.71
N ARG A 244 7.93 27.21 -1.13
CA ARG A 244 7.49 28.47 -0.53
C ARG A 244 6.99 28.28 0.90
N THR A 245 6.25 27.21 1.17
CA THR A 245 5.81 26.86 2.53
C THR A 245 6.98 26.47 3.45
N ARG A 246 8.01 25.79 2.93
CA ARG A 246 9.25 25.50 3.71
C ARG A 246 10.16 26.71 3.92
N SER A 247 10.10 27.72 3.05
CA SER A 247 10.97 28.92 3.15
C SER A 247 10.37 30.07 3.97
N ALA A 248 9.12 29.97 4.42
CA ALA A 248 8.55 30.97 5.31
C ALA A 248 9.07 30.73 6.75
N PRO A 249 9.89 31.62 7.32
CA PRO A 249 10.20 31.53 8.74
C PRO A 249 8.91 31.81 9.51
N ARG A 250 8.43 30.85 10.32
CA ARG A 250 7.49 31.12 11.40
C ARG A 250 8.18 32.09 12.35
N ALA A 251 8.02 33.38 12.11
CA ALA A 251 8.26 34.39 13.12
C ALA A 251 7.24 34.12 14.23
N ALA A 252 7.66 33.36 15.24
CA ALA A 252 6.96 33.25 16.49
C ALA A 252 6.82 34.66 17.05
N ARG A 253 5.63 35.23 16.89
CA ARG A 253 5.21 36.44 17.57
C ARG A 253 5.14 36.06 19.05
N GLN A 254 6.26 36.22 19.76
CA GLN A 254 6.31 36.08 21.21
C GLN A 254 5.41 37.17 21.78
N GLU A 255 4.22 36.78 22.22
CA GLU A 255 3.43 37.56 23.17
C GLU A 255 4.26 37.71 24.43
N ARG A 256 4.82 38.91 24.64
CA ARG A 256 5.48 39.29 25.88
C ARG A 256 4.38 39.58 26.92
N PRO A 257 4.42 38.98 28.12
CA PRO A 257 3.48 39.31 29.18
C PRO A 257 3.72 40.73 29.69
N HIS A 258 2.69 41.56 29.67
CA HIS A 258 2.71 42.91 30.20
C HIS A 258 2.94 42.91 31.72
N ARG A 259 4.08 43.46 32.17
CA ARG A 259 4.30 43.83 33.58
C ARG A 259 3.45 45.07 33.89
N ARG A 260 2.51 44.93 34.85
CA ARG A 260 1.83 46.04 35.52
C ARG A 260 2.87 46.99 36.13
N ALA A 261 2.78 48.27 35.79
CA ALA A 261 3.38 49.36 36.52
C ALA A 261 2.26 50.15 37.20
N ASP A 262 2.48 50.46 38.47
CA ASP A 262 1.56 51.08 39.41
C ASP A 262 1.70 52.62 39.40
N ALA A 263 0.55 53.29 39.56
CA ALA A 263 0.22 54.65 39.99
C ALA A 263 1.05 55.91 39.59
N GLY A 264 0.34 56.92 39.07
CA GLY A 264 0.70 58.35 39.19
C GLY A 264 0.14 59.28 38.07
N PRO A 265 -0.62 60.36 38.36
CA PRO A 265 -1.57 60.98 37.41
C PRO A 265 -1.08 62.25 36.67
N THR A 266 -2.02 62.86 35.90
CA THR A 266 -2.12 64.27 35.39
C THR A 266 -1.42 64.58 34.02
N ILE A 267 -1.97 65.26 32.98
CA ILE A 267 -3.03 66.28 32.76
C ILE A 267 -3.58 66.19 31.29
N TYR A 268 -4.84 66.63 31.11
CA TYR A 268 -5.71 66.72 29.91
C TYR A 268 -5.14 67.30 28.59
N SER A 269 -5.65 66.78 27.47
CA SER A 269 -6.18 67.58 26.35
C SER A 269 -7.12 66.72 25.47
N ILE A 270 -8.37 67.15 25.35
CA ILE A 270 -9.37 66.64 24.40
C ILE A 270 -9.41 67.65 23.27
N ASP A 271 -9.24 67.21 22.03
CA ASP A 271 -9.78 67.93 20.87
C ASP A 271 -10.37 66.93 19.86
N LEU A 272 -11.60 67.26 19.47
CA LEU A 272 -12.57 66.49 18.69
C LEU A 272 -12.38 66.75 17.18
N PRO A 273 -12.68 65.78 16.28
CA PRO A 273 -12.48 65.95 14.84
C PRO A 273 -13.48 66.91 14.16
N PRO A 274 -13.11 67.57 13.04
CA PRO A 274 -13.98 68.50 12.31
C PRO A 274 -15.01 67.79 11.38
N PRO A 275 -16.17 68.43 11.11
CA PRO A 275 -17.30 67.87 10.35
C PRO A 275 -17.17 68.02 8.81
N PRO A 276 -18.02 67.32 8.02
CA PRO A 276 -17.96 67.30 6.55
C PRO A 276 -18.67 68.50 5.89
N PRO A 277 -18.30 68.89 4.65
CA PRO A 277 -18.99 69.94 3.91
C PRO A 277 -20.20 69.45 3.08
N ALA A 278 -21.18 70.33 2.94
CA ALA A 278 -22.47 70.19 2.23
C ALA A 278 -22.42 70.81 0.79
N PRO A 279 -23.47 70.64 -0.06
CA PRO A 279 -23.41 70.66 -1.53
C PRO A 279 -23.92 71.94 -2.21
N GLU A 280 -23.65 72.09 -3.52
CA GLU A 280 -24.37 72.97 -4.51
C GLU A 280 -23.80 72.75 -5.95
N PRO A 281 -24.44 73.19 -7.06
CA PRO A 281 -25.85 73.13 -7.47
C PRO A 281 -26.06 72.52 -8.89
N VAL A 282 -27.34 72.36 -9.25
CA VAL A 282 -27.92 71.79 -10.49
C VAL A 282 -27.84 72.74 -11.70
N ILE A 283 -27.62 72.20 -12.91
CA ILE A 283 -28.05 72.80 -14.19
C ILE A 283 -28.77 71.73 -15.03
N ALA A 284 -29.87 72.17 -15.66
CA ALA A 284 -30.96 71.42 -16.26
C ALA A 284 -30.70 70.83 -17.67
N GLU A 285 -31.64 69.96 -18.06
CA GLU A 285 -31.80 69.15 -19.28
C GLU A 285 -31.91 69.95 -20.61
N PRO A 286 -32.05 69.27 -21.77
CA PRO A 286 -33.41 68.94 -22.19
C PRO A 286 -33.64 67.49 -22.68
N GLU A 287 -34.89 67.08 -22.43
CA GLU A 287 -35.68 65.97 -22.96
C GLU A 287 -35.58 65.77 -24.48
N VAL A 288 -35.97 64.58 -24.97
CA VAL A 288 -37.14 64.40 -25.87
C VAL A 288 -37.53 62.92 -26.00
N LEU A 289 -38.78 62.66 -25.60
CA LEU A 289 -39.82 61.67 -26.01
C LEU A 289 -39.47 60.16 -26.10
N SER A 290 -40.13 59.30 -25.31
CA SER A 290 -41.50 58.70 -25.53
C SER A 290 -41.55 57.83 -26.80
N GLU A 291 -42.02 56.58 -26.79
CA GLU A 291 -43.33 56.12 -26.29
C GLU A 291 -43.35 54.63 -25.87
N ARG A 292 -44.39 54.32 -25.10
CA ARG A 292 -44.75 53.04 -24.48
C ARG A 292 -45.87 52.37 -25.32
N PRO A 293 -46.55 51.33 -24.80
CA PRO A 293 -46.52 49.91 -25.18
C PRO A 293 -47.71 49.50 -26.11
N PRO A 294 -47.99 48.20 -26.37
CA PRO A 294 -48.74 47.38 -25.40
C PRO A 294 -48.36 45.88 -25.37
N ALA A 295 -48.75 45.20 -24.29
CA ALA A 295 -48.97 43.75 -24.26
C ALA A 295 -50.46 43.46 -24.57
N PRO A 296 -51.03 42.25 -24.41
CA PRO A 296 -50.53 40.86 -24.50
C PRO A 296 -51.42 39.99 -25.42
N ILE A 297 -50.99 38.82 -25.93
CA ILE A 297 -51.91 37.72 -26.29
C ILE A 297 -51.27 36.35 -26.05
N SER A 298 -52.03 35.47 -25.42
CA SER A 298 -51.79 34.04 -25.14
C SER A 298 -52.44 33.17 -26.23
N VAL A 299 -51.78 32.09 -26.68
CA VAL A 299 -52.46 30.97 -27.37
C VAL A 299 -51.76 29.64 -27.03
N LEU A 300 -52.58 28.68 -26.60
CA LEU A 300 -52.33 27.27 -26.35
C LEU A 300 -52.39 26.42 -27.64
N ALA A 301 -51.78 25.23 -27.56
CA ALA A 301 -52.07 23.99 -28.30
C ALA A 301 -51.46 23.80 -29.71
N SER A 302 -50.75 22.68 -29.91
CA SER A 302 -51.32 21.48 -30.55
C SER A 302 -50.32 20.33 -30.57
N GLU A 303 -50.84 19.14 -30.29
CA GLU A 303 -50.31 17.80 -30.57
C GLU A 303 -50.35 17.47 -32.08
N ALA A 304 -49.57 16.45 -32.48
CA ALA A 304 -49.80 15.40 -33.51
C ALA A 304 -48.40 14.83 -33.92
N GLU A 305 -48.08 13.55 -33.67
CA GLU A 305 -48.35 12.39 -34.59
C GLU A 305 -47.59 12.54 -35.92
N ASP A 306 -46.89 11.59 -36.55
CA ASP A 306 -46.90 10.12 -36.57
C ASP A 306 -45.76 9.66 -37.53
N ALA A 307 -45.41 8.36 -37.45
CA ALA A 307 -44.76 7.49 -38.45
C ALA A 307 -43.34 7.82 -38.98
N GLY A 308 -42.42 6.86 -39.14
CA GLY A 308 -42.57 5.42 -39.08
C GLY A 308 -41.23 4.68 -39.22
N HIS A 309 -41.24 3.43 -38.79
CA HIS A 309 -40.30 2.39 -39.23
C HIS A 309 -40.47 2.13 -40.74
N PRO A 310 -39.42 1.62 -41.39
CA PRO A 310 -39.60 0.32 -42.02
C PRO A 310 -38.43 -0.66 -41.80
N ASP A 311 -38.80 -1.91 -42.09
CA ASP A 311 -38.20 -3.19 -41.78
C ASP A 311 -36.84 -3.53 -42.42
N ALA A 312 -36.27 -4.58 -41.82
CA ALA A 312 -35.25 -5.46 -42.35
C ALA A 312 -35.53 -5.95 -43.78
N ASP A 313 -34.45 -6.12 -44.56
CA ASP A 313 -34.29 -7.37 -45.30
C ASP A 313 -32.82 -7.70 -45.60
N ASP A 314 -32.64 -9.00 -45.74
CA ASP A 314 -31.47 -9.87 -45.77
C ASP A 314 -30.67 -9.79 -47.09
N LEU A 315 -29.33 -9.87 -47.03
CA LEU A 315 -28.48 -10.20 -48.19
C LEU A 315 -27.22 -10.99 -47.79
N ALA A 316 -27.41 -12.30 -47.81
CA ALA A 316 -26.53 -13.37 -48.28
C ALA A 316 -25.06 -13.03 -48.67
N VAL A 317 -24.13 -13.72 -48.01
CA VAL A 317 -22.71 -13.81 -48.35
C VAL A 317 -22.46 -15.07 -49.21
N VAL A 318 -21.83 -14.90 -50.37
CA VAL A 318 -21.29 -15.97 -51.23
C VAL A 318 -19.76 -16.05 -50.99
N PRO A 319 -19.17 -17.26 -50.86
CA PRO A 319 -17.77 -17.41 -50.50
C PRO A 319 -16.84 -17.43 -51.72
N GLU A 320 -15.70 -16.74 -51.62
CA GLU A 320 -14.64 -16.77 -52.64
C GLU A 320 -13.49 -17.68 -52.15
N SER A 321 -13.07 -18.59 -53.04
CA SER A 321 -12.06 -19.62 -52.79
C SER A 321 -10.76 -19.30 -53.52
N THR A 322 -9.60 -19.39 -52.85
CA THR A 322 -8.31 -19.94 -53.33
C THR A 322 -7.19 -19.73 -52.29
N PRO A 323 -6.03 -20.42 -52.35
CA PRO A 323 -5.74 -21.83 -52.67
C PRO A 323 -5.01 -22.56 -51.52
N ALA A 324 -4.88 -23.87 -51.66
CA ALA A 324 -4.21 -24.79 -50.75
C ALA A 324 -2.72 -24.47 -50.47
N SER A 325 -2.33 -24.54 -49.20
CA SER A 325 -0.95 -24.70 -48.75
C SER A 325 -0.89 -25.72 -47.61
N ALA A 326 0.21 -26.47 -47.58
CA ALA A 326 0.45 -27.76 -46.93
C ALA A 326 0.07 -27.91 -45.45
N PRO A 327 -0.17 -29.15 -44.96
CA PRO A 327 -0.46 -29.40 -43.55
C PRO A 327 0.72 -28.96 -42.67
N PRO A 328 0.49 -28.26 -41.55
CA PRO A 328 1.55 -27.99 -40.60
C PRO A 328 1.96 -29.30 -39.94
N GLU A 329 3.24 -29.65 -40.02
CA GLU A 329 3.84 -30.66 -39.17
C GLU A 329 3.48 -30.36 -37.70
N PRO A 330 3.17 -31.38 -36.88
CA PRO A 330 2.89 -31.17 -35.48
C PRO A 330 4.17 -30.65 -34.83
N ARG A 331 4.22 -29.34 -34.57
CA ARG A 331 5.17 -28.80 -33.59
C ARG A 331 4.93 -29.59 -32.32
N PRO A 332 5.97 -30.14 -31.67
CA PRO A 332 5.80 -30.64 -30.33
C PRO A 332 5.28 -29.46 -29.53
N ALA A 333 4.05 -29.58 -29.03
CA ALA A 333 3.58 -28.78 -27.94
C ALA A 333 4.66 -28.96 -26.86
N SER A 334 5.45 -27.91 -26.63
CA SER A 334 6.26 -27.81 -25.43
C SER A 334 5.24 -27.70 -24.31
N ALA A 335 4.71 -28.85 -23.88
CA ALA A 335 4.17 -29.01 -22.56
C ALA A 335 5.30 -28.59 -21.62
N ALA A 336 5.24 -27.33 -21.17
CA ALA A 336 5.93 -26.96 -19.96
C ALA A 336 5.47 -27.99 -18.92
N PRO A 337 6.36 -28.79 -18.33
CA PRO A 337 5.89 -29.80 -17.42
C PRO A 337 5.28 -29.06 -16.23
N GLU A 338 4.02 -29.38 -15.92
CA GLU A 338 3.38 -28.98 -14.68
C GLU A 338 4.15 -29.65 -13.55
N PHE A 339 5.13 -28.93 -13.01
CA PHE A 339 5.81 -29.32 -11.79
C PHE A 339 5.03 -28.72 -10.63
N ASP A 340 4.30 -29.58 -9.92
CA ASP A 340 3.53 -29.24 -8.71
C ASP A 340 4.40 -28.78 -7.52
N SER A 341 5.73 -28.77 -7.68
CA SER A 341 6.68 -28.38 -6.63
C SER A 341 7.52 -27.18 -7.05
N PRO A 342 7.77 -26.22 -6.14
CA PRO A 342 8.55 -25.03 -6.44
C PRO A 342 9.97 -25.42 -6.86
N ALA A 343 10.43 -24.79 -7.94
CA ALA A 343 11.71 -25.11 -8.56
C ALA A 343 12.91 -24.56 -7.77
N LEU A 344 12.70 -23.57 -6.90
CA LEU A 344 13.71 -23.01 -6.01
C LEU A 344 13.33 -23.23 -4.54
N ALA A 345 14.30 -23.56 -3.70
CA ALA A 345 14.16 -23.66 -2.26
C ALA A 345 15.14 -22.72 -1.57
N VAL A 346 14.61 -21.82 -0.75
CA VAL A 346 15.38 -20.85 0.02
C VAL A 346 15.37 -21.27 1.49
N PHE A 347 16.55 -21.39 2.08
CA PHE A 347 16.69 -21.67 3.51
C PHE A 347 17.25 -20.43 4.20
N VAL A 348 16.54 -19.95 5.22
CA VAL A 348 16.94 -18.78 6.01
C VAL A 348 17.10 -19.08 7.50
N PHE A 349 16.79 -20.28 7.99
CA PHE A 349 17.26 -20.68 9.32
C PHE A 349 18.73 -21.13 9.22
N GLY A 350 19.65 -20.27 9.70
CA GLY A 350 21.08 -20.38 9.49
C GLY A 350 21.59 -19.38 8.44
N ALA A 351 22.70 -19.69 7.78
CA ALA A 351 23.18 -18.86 6.66
C ALA A 351 22.23 -19.04 5.47
N THR A 352 21.93 -17.95 4.75
CA THR A 352 21.02 -17.96 3.60
C THR A 352 21.55 -18.89 2.51
N ARG A 353 20.76 -19.93 2.17
CA ARG A 353 21.08 -20.89 1.10
C ARG A 353 19.97 -20.96 0.08
N ILE A 354 20.34 -21.08 -1.18
CA ILE A 354 19.41 -21.15 -2.32
C ILE A 354 19.74 -22.43 -3.09
N PHE A 355 18.76 -23.33 -3.17
CA PHE A 355 18.85 -24.56 -3.93
C PHE A 355 17.93 -24.48 -5.15
N TRP A 356 18.42 -25.04 -6.24
CA TRP A 356 17.64 -25.26 -7.43
C TRP A 356 17.32 -26.74 -7.61
N ARG A 357 16.04 -27.05 -7.78
CA ARG A 357 15.57 -28.38 -8.13
C ARG A 357 15.50 -28.50 -9.64
N ALA A 358 16.36 -29.34 -10.22
CA ALA A 358 16.34 -29.61 -11.64
C ALA A 358 15.01 -30.28 -12.02
N PRO A 359 14.24 -29.72 -12.96
CA PRO A 359 12.90 -30.24 -13.23
C PRO A 359 12.90 -31.66 -13.80
N SER A 360 13.95 -32.03 -14.54
CA SER A 360 14.08 -33.35 -15.17
C SER A 360 14.53 -34.47 -14.22
N THR A 361 15.30 -34.18 -13.18
CA THR A 361 15.91 -35.19 -12.29
C THR A 361 15.42 -35.11 -10.85
N GLY A 362 14.80 -33.99 -10.46
CA GLY A 362 14.40 -33.72 -9.07
C GLY A 362 15.59 -33.47 -8.12
N GLU A 363 16.82 -33.51 -8.63
CA GLU A 363 18.05 -33.29 -7.87
C GLU A 363 18.13 -31.83 -7.40
N GLN A 364 18.55 -31.62 -6.15
CA GLN A 364 18.75 -30.30 -5.57
C GLN A 364 20.23 -29.91 -5.65
N THR A 365 20.49 -28.82 -6.35
CA THR A 365 21.84 -28.24 -6.49
C THR A 365 21.92 -26.94 -5.71
N ASP A 366 22.96 -26.79 -4.89
CA ASP A 366 23.24 -25.53 -4.19
C ASP A 366 23.74 -24.48 -5.19
N ILE A 367 22.95 -23.42 -5.38
CA ILE A 367 23.28 -22.30 -6.29
C ILE A 367 23.66 -21.03 -5.52
N THR A 368 23.82 -21.10 -4.20
CA THR A 368 24.07 -19.94 -3.33
C THR A 368 25.31 -19.13 -3.77
N SER A 369 26.34 -19.80 -4.27
CA SER A 369 27.61 -19.18 -4.72
C SER A 369 27.47 -18.28 -5.95
N TYR A 370 26.39 -18.42 -6.74
CA TYR A 370 26.11 -17.57 -7.91
C TYR A 370 25.60 -16.17 -7.53
N PHE A 371 25.29 -15.95 -6.25
CA PHE A 371 24.68 -14.71 -5.77
C PHE A 371 25.69 -13.88 -4.99
N GLN A 372 25.82 -12.61 -5.37
CA GLN A 372 26.59 -11.64 -4.60
C GLN A 372 25.95 -11.40 -3.22
N PRO A 373 26.71 -10.95 -2.20
CA PRO A 373 26.18 -10.72 -0.85
C PRO A 373 24.88 -9.88 -0.84
N ARG A 374 24.84 -8.80 -1.64
CA ARG A 374 23.66 -7.95 -1.74
C ARG A 374 22.46 -8.63 -2.38
N SER A 375 22.68 -9.49 -3.38
CA SER A 375 21.61 -10.27 -4.01
C SER A 375 21.06 -11.32 -3.05
N ARG A 376 21.92 -11.97 -2.24
CA ARG A 376 21.50 -12.90 -1.19
C ARG A 376 20.69 -12.20 -0.11
N GLU A 377 21.12 -11.00 0.31
CA GLU A 377 20.36 -10.18 1.26
C GLU A 377 18.95 -9.84 0.75
N ILE A 378 18.79 -9.49 -0.53
CA ILE A 378 17.48 -9.26 -1.14
C ILE A 378 16.62 -10.54 -1.12
N VAL A 379 17.20 -11.70 -1.46
CA VAL A 379 16.46 -12.97 -1.44
C VAL A 379 16.05 -13.35 -0.02
N ALA A 380 16.95 -13.21 0.96
CA ALA A 380 16.65 -13.46 2.37
C ALA A 380 15.54 -12.54 2.87
N LEU A 381 15.62 -11.24 2.56
CA LEU A 381 14.59 -10.27 2.93
C LEU A 381 13.23 -10.65 2.32
N LEU A 382 13.16 -10.99 1.03
CA LEU A 382 11.89 -11.39 0.41
C LEU A 382 11.38 -12.75 0.90
N ALA A 383 12.26 -13.69 1.27
CA ALA A 383 11.87 -14.95 1.89
C ALA A 383 11.27 -14.74 3.29
N LEU A 384 11.78 -13.77 4.05
CA LEU A 384 11.28 -13.40 5.37
C LEU A 384 9.98 -12.56 5.32
N HIS A 385 9.56 -12.13 4.13
CA HIS A 385 8.32 -11.38 3.90
C HIS A 385 7.48 -12.07 2.81
N PRO A 386 6.73 -13.15 3.12
CA PRO A 386 5.98 -13.94 2.13
C PRO A 386 4.96 -13.12 1.34
N ASP A 387 4.33 -12.15 2.00
CA ASP A 387 3.38 -11.22 1.37
C ASP A 387 4.06 -10.23 0.41
N GLY A 388 5.39 -10.14 0.45
CA GLY A 388 6.21 -9.16 -0.25
C GLY A 388 6.43 -7.86 0.51
N LEU A 389 7.21 -6.98 -0.10
CA LEU A 389 7.47 -5.64 0.39
C LEU A 389 7.33 -4.63 -0.74
N SER A 390 6.86 -3.44 -0.37
CA SER A 390 6.93 -2.29 -1.24
C SER A 390 8.38 -1.97 -1.62
N ARG A 391 8.58 -1.50 -2.84
CA ARG A 391 9.90 -1.14 -3.37
C ARG A 391 10.57 -0.05 -2.54
N SER A 392 9.80 0.94 -2.09
CA SER A 392 10.28 1.96 -1.15
C SER A 392 10.81 1.29 0.12
N ARG A 393 10.04 0.39 0.74
CA ARG A 393 10.48 -0.29 1.96
C ARG A 393 11.73 -1.14 1.75
N LEU A 394 11.84 -1.86 0.64
CA LEU A 394 13.05 -2.61 0.28
C LEU A 394 14.29 -1.71 0.15
N ILE A 395 14.14 -0.57 -0.53
CA ILE A 395 15.22 0.41 -0.66
C ILE A 395 15.62 0.96 0.70
N ASP A 396 14.64 1.24 1.55
CA ASP A 396 14.86 1.78 2.89
C ASP A 396 15.62 0.80 3.80
N LEU A 397 15.19 -0.46 3.84
CA LEU A 397 15.80 -1.50 4.68
C LEU A 397 17.24 -1.82 4.28
N ILE A 398 17.53 -1.84 2.96
CA ILE A 398 18.85 -2.25 2.46
C ILE A 398 19.83 -1.07 2.32
N TRP A 399 19.35 0.13 1.95
CA TRP A 399 20.20 1.30 1.68
C TRP A 399 19.95 2.51 2.60
N GLY A 400 19.05 2.44 3.59
CA GLY A 400 18.83 3.48 4.59
C GLY A 400 18.19 4.76 4.03
N GLY A 401 17.10 4.61 3.26
CA GLY A 401 16.24 5.71 2.80
C GLY A 401 16.16 5.90 1.28
N GLN A 402 15.25 6.77 0.84
CA GLN A 402 14.92 6.96 -0.58
C GLN A 402 15.82 7.99 -1.29
N SER A 403 16.38 7.60 -2.43
CA SER A 403 17.07 8.48 -3.39
C SER A 403 16.92 7.92 -4.80
N HIS A 404 17.01 8.78 -5.83
CA HIS A 404 16.97 8.33 -7.22
C HIS A 404 18.14 7.37 -7.54
N GLU A 405 19.34 7.66 -7.05
CA GLU A 405 20.51 6.78 -7.21
C GLU A 405 20.28 5.42 -6.55
N ARG A 406 19.64 5.39 -5.38
CA ARG A 406 19.29 4.15 -4.67
C ARG A 406 18.19 3.37 -5.38
N SER A 407 17.24 4.05 -5.97
CA SER A 407 16.20 3.44 -6.81
C SER A 407 16.82 2.75 -8.03
N ALA A 408 17.78 3.41 -8.69
CA ALA A 408 18.53 2.81 -9.79
C ALA A 408 19.42 1.65 -9.32
N ALA A 409 20.09 1.78 -8.18
CA ALA A 409 20.88 0.71 -7.57
C ALA A 409 20.02 -0.53 -7.27
N PHE A 410 18.81 -0.35 -6.74
CA PHE A 410 17.86 -1.43 -6.50
C PHE A 410 17.43 -2.11 -7.80
N SER A 411 17.04 -1.35 -8.84
CA SER A 411 16.71 -1.94 -10.14
C SER A 411 17.88 -2.75 -10.73
N ASN A 412 19.10 -2.24 -10.60
CA ASN A 412 20.30 -2.94 -11.02
C ASN A 412 20.55 -4.21 -10.19
N ALA A 413 20.32 -4.16 -8.88
CA ALA A 413 20.45 -5.32 -8.01
C ALA A 413 19.42 -6.41 -8.37
N LEU A 414 18.16 -6.04 -8.64
CA LEU A 414 17.14 -6.98 -9.12
C LEU A 414 17.46 -7.55 -10.51
N ALA A 415 17.97 -6.74 -11.44
CA ALA A 415 18.40 -7.21 -12.75
C ALA A 415 19.55 -8.22 -12.64
N ARG A 416 20.54 -7.95 -11.77
CA ARG A 416 21.64 -8.88 -11.48
C ARG A 416 21.14 -10.15 -10.79
N LEU A 417 20.19 -10.04 -9.86
CA LEU A 417 19.57 -11.19 -9.20
C LEU A 417 18.90 -12.10 -10.24
N ARG A 418 18.10 -11.55 -11.15
CA ARG A 418 17.49 -12.31 -12.26
C ARG A 418 18.54 -12.97 -13.15
N ALA A 419 19.59 -12.24 -13.53
CA ALA A 419 20.67 -12.78 -14.34
C ALA A 419 21.40 -13.94 -13.64
N SER A 420 21.71 -13.81 -12.34
CA SER A 420 22.31 -14.89 -11.54
C SER A 420 21.44 -16.15 -11.54
N ILE A 421 20.11 -16.01 -11.42
CA ILE A 421 19.17 -17.14 -11.45
C ILE A 421 19.16 -17.78 -12.85
N THR A 422 19.04 -16.98 -13.91
CA THR A 422 19.09 -17.49 -15.28
C THR A 422 20.39 -18.24 -15.53
N THR A 423 21.54 -17.71 -15.10
CA THR A 423 22.84 -18.37 -15.25
C THR A 423 22.93 -19.66 -14.44
N ALA A 424 22.51 -19.65 -13.18
CA ALA A 424 22.60 -20.82 -12.30
C ALA A 424 21.66 -21.97 -12.73
N THR A 425 20.53 -21.64 -13.36
CA THR A 425 19.51 -22.62 -13.79
C THR A 425 19.56 -22.95 -15.27
N GLY A 426 20.59 -22.49 -16.00
CA GLY A 426 20.69 -22.69 -17.46
C GLY A 426 19.53 -22.07 -18.26
N GLY A 427 18.87 -21.05 -17.70
CA GLY A 427 17.72 -20.38 -18.29
C GLY A 427 16.37 -21.07 -18.06
N GLN A 428 16.32 -22.16 -17.29
CA GLN A 428 15.08 -22.89 -17.02
C GLN A 428 14.16 -22.15 -16.06
N ILE A 429 14.70 -21.24 -15.24
CA ILE A 429 13.92 -20.35 -14.38
C ILE A 429 14.19 -18.90 -14.78
N THR A 430 13.11 -18.20 -15.15
CA THR A 430 13.15 -16.78 -15.51
C THR A 430 12.38 -15.89 -14.54
N GLY A 431 11.51 -16.46 -13.69
CA GLY A 431 10.58 -15.73 -12.83
C GLY A 431 10.54 -16.21 -11.38
N MET A 432 11.64 -16.04 -10.63
CA MET A 432 11.63 -16.26 -9.17
C MET A 432 10.90 -15.13 -8.41
N LEU A 433 10.85 -13.93 -9.00
CA LEU A 433 10.26 -12.74 -8.41
C LEU A 433 8.97 -12.39 -9.13
N THR A 434 7.91 -12.16 -8.35
CA THR A 434 6.81 -11.30 -8.82
C THR A 434 7.22 -9.87 -8.47
N ASP A 435 7.65 -9.11 -9.48
CA ASP A 435 8.02 -7.69 -9.35
C ASP A 435 7.09 -6.89 -10.25
N ASP A 436 6.17 -6.25 -9.59
CA ASP A 436 5.13 -5.41 -10.12
C ASP A 436 5.45 -3.99 -9.65
N ARG A 437 6.61 -3.44 -10.07
CA ARG A 437 7.12 -2.04 -10.00
C ARG A 437 7.11 -1.29 -8.65
N LEU A 438 6.05 -1.44 -7.87
CA LEU A 438 5.78 -0.94 -6.54
C LEU A 438 5.90 -2.02 -5.47
N HIS A 439 5.65 -3.28 -5.82
CA HIS A 439 5.72 -4.40 -4.91
C HIS A 439 6.71 -5.44 -5.40
N CYS A 440 7.35 -6.14 -4.48
CA CYS A 440 8.26 -7.21 -4.82
C CYS A 440 8.11 -8.35 -3.81
N ARG A 441 7.90 -9.56 -4.34
CA ARG A 441 7.81 -10.79 -3.57
C ARG A 441 8.50 -11.95 -4.29
N LEU A 442 8.85 -12.99 -3.54
CA LEU A 442 9.17 -14.27 -4.15
C LEU A 442 7.88 -14.91 -4.69
N SER A 443 7.96 -15.49 -5.89
CA SER A 443 6.83 -16.21 -6.47
C SER A 443 6.62 -17.52 -5.72
N ALA A 444 5.48 -17.66 -5.04
CA ALA A 444 5.14 -18.88 -4.29
C ALA A 444 4.99 -20.14 -5.17
N THR A 445 4.79 -19.97 -6.48
CA THR A 445 4.75 -21.09 -7.43
C THR A 445 6.14 -21.51 -7.89
N ALA A 446 7.12 -20.60 -7.88
CA ALA A 446 8.47 -20.85 -8.38
C ALA A 446 9.49 -21.09 -7.26
N ALA A 447 9.22 -20.60 -6.06
CA ALA A 447 10.10 -20.66 -4.90
C ALA A 447 9.35 -21.15 -3.66
N SER A 448 10.08 -21.80 -2.76
CA SER A 448 9.69 -22.14 -1.39
C SER A 448 10.69 -21.52 -0.42
N ALA A 449 10.27 -21.28 0.82
CA ALA A 449 11.17 -20.92 1.91
C ALA A 449 10.81 -21.67 3.19
N ASP A 450 11.82 -22.18 3.90
CA ASP A 450 11.67 -22.81 5.23
C ASP A 450 10.98 -21.89 6.25
N TYR A 451 11.17 -20.57 6.10
CA TYR A 451 10.47 -19.58 6.90
C TYR A 451 8.95 -19.56 6.68
N TRP A 452 8.47 -19.89 5.48
CA TRP A 452 7.02 -19.93 5.21
C TRP A 452 6.36 -21.11 5.91
N ASP A 453 7.04 -22.27 5.89
CA ASP A 453 6.61 -23.44 6.66
C ASP A 453 6.62 -23.14 8.17
N TYR A 454 7.60 -22.37 8.63
CA TYR A 454 7.68 -21.92 10.02
C TYR A 454 6.50 -21.01 10.40
N LEU A 455 6.17 -20.01 9.57
CA LEU A 455 5.02 -19.15 9.81
C LEU A 455 3.70 -19.94 9.83
N ALA A 456 3.54 -20.90 8.92
CA ALA A 456 2.40 -21.80 8.91
C ALA A 456 2.29 -22.60 10.21
N ALA A 457 3.42 -23.09 10.76
CA ALA A 457 3.46 -23.80 12.03
C ALA A 457 3.12 -22.88 13.23
N VAL A 458 3.60 -21.63 13.24
CA VAL A 458 3.24 -20.63 14.26
C VAL A 458 1.74 -20.33 14.24
N ASP A 459 1.15 -20.16 13.06
CA ASP A 459 -0.28 -19.90 12.92
C ASP A 459 -1.13 -21.15 13.22
N ALA A 460 -0.63 -22.35 12.92
CA ALA A 460 -1.26 -23.59 13.35
C ALA A 460 -1.29 -23.70 14.88
N ARG A 461 -0.19 -23.35 15.57
CA ARG A 461 -0.15 -23.31 17.05
C ARG A 461 -1.20 -22.36 17.62
N ARG A 462 -1.34 -21.16 17.03
CA ARG A 462 -2.33 -20.16 17.48
C ARG A 462 -3.79 -20.61 17.30
N ARG A 463 -4.07 -21.41 16.26
CA ARG A 463 -5.41 -21.90 15.93
C ARG A 463 -5.71 -23.30 16.49
N ALA A 464 -4.74 -23.94 17.12
CA ALA A 464 -4.89 -25.28 17.68
C ALA A 464 -6.02 -25.29 18.72
N SER A 465 -6.94 -26.24 18.56
CA SER A 465 -8.07 -26.45 19.48
C SER A 465 -7.90 -27.73 20.33
N SER A 466 -6.86 -28.50 20.06
CA SER A 466 -6.50 -29.73 20.77
C SER A 466 -5.03 -29.74 21.15
N ASP A 467 -4.68 -30.46 22.22
CA ASP A 467 -3.30 -30.64 22.66
C ASP A 467 -2.46 -31.38 21.60
N THR A 468 -3.07 -32.30 20.84
CA THR A 468 -2.38 -33.01 19.76
C THR A 468 -1.96 -32.07 18.64
N ASP A 469 -2.87 -31.19 18.19
CA ASP A 469 -2.57 -30.19 17.15
C ASP A 469 -1.53 -29.17 17.64
N HIS A 470 -1.65 -28.75 18.90
CA HIS A 470 -0.71 -27.83 19.51
C HIS A 470 0.69 -28.47 19.64
N SER A 471 0.77 -29.76 19.98
CA SER A 471 2.02 -30.53 20.01
C SER A 471 2.65 -30.66 18.63
N ALA A 472 1.86 -31.03 17.62
CA ALA A 472 2.34 -31.13 16.24
C ALA A 472 2.91 -29.80 15.74
N ALA A 473 2.20 -28.69 15.99
CA ALA A 473 2.65 -27.35 15.64
C ALA A 473 3.94 -26.96 16.37
N CYS A 474 4.04 -27.22 17.67
CA CYS A 474 5.24 -26.94 18.44
C CYS A 474 6.45 -27.76 17.96
N ARG A 475 6.28 -29.05 17.64
CA ARG A 475 7.35 -29.89 17.07
C ARG A 475 7.83 -29.34 15.74
N ALA A 476 6.90 -28.94 14.85
CA ALA A 476 7.24 -28.33 13.57
C ALA A 476 8.04 -27.03 13.72
N ILE A 477 7.63 -26.14 14.64
CA ILE A 477 8.36 -24.90 14.95
C ILE A 477 9.80 -25.22 15.37
N THR A 478 10.00 -26.14 16.32
CA THR A 478 11.34 -26.49 16.84
C THR A 478 12.22 -27.22 15.81
N ALA A 479 11.61 -27.95 14.87
CA ALA A 479 12.34 -28.64 13.81
C ALA A 479 12.83 -27.68 12.71
N LEU A 480 12.11 -26.57 12.48
CA LEU A 480 12.49 -25.55 11.50
C LEU A 480 13.45 -24.51 12.11
N ALA A 481 13.11 -23.97 13.28
CA ALA A 481 13.87 -22.93 13.96
C ALA A 481 15.06 -23.47 14.77
N THR A 482 15.93 -24.24 14.11
CA THR A 482 17.10 -24.89 14.74
C THR A 482 18.31 -23.98 14.90
N SER A 483 18.36 -22.88 14.16
CA SER A 483 19.46 -21.90 14.18
C SER A 483 18.92 -20.48 13.98
N ASP A 484 19.74 -19.48 14.32
CA ASP A 484 19.35 -18.07 14.14
C ASP A 484 19.05 -17.76 12.67
N LEU A 485 18.04 -16.91 12.44
CA LEU A 485 17.65 -16.50 11.08
C LEU A 485 18.77 -15.72 10.37
N ALA A 486 19.05 -16.10 9.13
CA ALA A 486 19.90 -15.43 8.15
C ALA A 486 21.22 -14.94 8.77
N THR A 487 22.03 -15.86 9.31
CA THR A 487 23.26 -15.55 10.06
C THR A 487 24.35 -14.87 9.23
N ASP A 488 24.26 -14.97 7.90
CA ASP A 488 25.15 -14.29 6.97
C ASP A 488 24.76 -12.81 6.72
N ILE A 489 23.60 -12.38 7.20
CA ILE A 489 23.07 -11.03 7.03
C ILE A 489 23.37 -10.16 8.24
N THR A 490 23.98 -9.00 8.00
CA THR A 490 24.36 -8.03 9.04
C THR A 490 23.44 -6.81 9.13
N GLY A 491 22.43 -6.72 8.24
CA GLY A 491 21.46 -5.62 8.25
C GLY A 491 20.64 -5.60 9.53
N SER A 492 20.46 -4.42 10.14
CA SER A 492 19.72 -4.29 11.41
C SER A 492 18.23 -4.67 11.31
N TRP A 493 17.68 -4.70 10.09
CA TRP A 493 16.30 -5.05 9.82
C TRP A 493 15.95 -6.50 10.18
N VAL A 494 16.93 -7.40 10.23
CA VAL A 494 16.70 -8.83 10.50
C VAL A 494 16.59 -9.12 11.99
N GLU A 495 17.09 -8.24 12.85
CA GLU A 495 17.19 -8.48 14.29
C GLU A 495 15.81 -8.65 14.98
N PRO A 496 14.78 -7.83 14.66
CA PRO A 496 13.44 -8.06 15.20
C PRO A 496 12.86 -9.42 14.79
N LEU A 497 13.17 -9.90 13.57
CA LEU A 497 12.68 -11.19 13.07
C LEU A 497 13.40 -12.36 13.78
N ARG A 498 14.73 -12.25 13.98
CA ARG A 498 15.50 -13.21 14.79
C ARG A 498 14.93 -13.35 16.18
N GLU A 499 14.68 -12.22 16.83
CA GLU A 499 14.15 -12.20 18.18
C GLU A 499 12.72 -12.78 18.26
N SER A 500 11.86 -12.47 17.28
CA SER A 500 10.53 -13.08 17.20
C SER A 500 10.62 -14.60 17.05
N ALA A 501 11.47 -15.10 16.14
CA ALA A 501 11.63 -16.53 15.90
C ALA A 501 12.21 -17.27 17.12
N ARG A 502 13.20 -16.67 17.79
CA ARG A 502 13.77 -17.19 19.04
C ARG A 502 12.71 -17.33 20.13
N ARG A 503 11.87 -16.30 20.32
CA ARG A 503 10.76 -16.34 21.30
C ARG A 503 9.75 -17.44 20.97
N ASP A 504 9.36 -17.56 19.71
CA ASP A 504 8.37 -18.55 19.29
C ASP A 504 8.89 -19.99 19.42
N ALA A 505 10.14 -20.24 19.05
CA ALA A 505 10.81 -21.53 19.23
C ALA A 505 10.92 -21.89 20.71
N HIS A 506 11.30 -20.93 21.55
CA HIS A 506 11.36 -21.11 23.00
C HIS A 506 10.00 -21.45 23.60
N ASN A 507 8.95 -20.70 23.22
CA ASN A 507 7.59 -20.97 23.67
C ASN A 507 7.10 -22.35 23.23
N ALA A 508 7.43 -22.77 22.00
CA ALA A 508 7.08 -24.09 21.49
C ALA A 508 7.78 -25.21 22.25
N LEU A 509 9.09 -25.05 22.52
CA LEU A 509 9.85 -26.02 23.30
C LEU A 509 9.32 -26.15 24.73
N ASN A 510 9.01 -25.03 25.38
CA ASN A 510 8.44 -25.05 26.72
C ASN A 510 7.08 -25.75 26.75
N TRP A 511 6.24 -25.51 25.74
CA TRP A 511 4.96 -26.19 25.63
C TRP A 511 5.12 -27.71 25.51
N LEU A 512 6.02 -28.18 24.64
CA LEU A 512 6.31 -29.61 24.48
C LEU A 512 6.79 -30.23 25.78
N ALA A 513 7.74 -29.58 26.45
CA ALA A 513 8.23 -30.04 27.73
C ALA A 513 7.17 -30.05 28.83
N THR A 514 6.09 -29.29 28.66
CA THR A 514 5.02 -29.17 29.66
C THR A 514 3.87 -30.14 29.47
N HIS A 515 3.60 -30.56 28.25
CA HIS A 515 2.38 -31.29 27.89
C HIS A 515 2.64 -32.61 27.15
N ASP A 516 3.86 -32.86 26.65
CA ASP A 516 4.20 -34.09 25.94
C ASP A 516 4.75 -35.13 26.93
N ALA A 517 4.00 -36.21 27.17
CA ALA A 517 4.41 -37.28 28.07
C ALA A 517 5.61 -38.09 27.54
N ASP A 518 5.86 -38.04 26.23
CA ASP A 518 6.94 -38.76 25.55
C ASP A 518 8.26 -37.97 25.53
N HIS A 519 8.24 -36.69 25.89
CA HIS A 519 9.44 -35.86 25.87
C HIS A 519 10.20 -36.00 27.18
N ASP A 520 11.41 -36.59 27.12
CA ASP A 520 12.27 -36.77 28.30
C ASP A 520 12.54 -35.41 28.98
N PRO A 521 12.09 -35.20 30.24
CA PRO A 521 12.25 -33.93 30.93
C PRO A 521 13.71 -33.50 31.09
N ARG A 522 14.68 -34.43 31.04
CA ARG A 522 16.10 -34.10 31.03
C ARG A 522 16.58 -33.55 29.69
N THR A 523 16.02 -34.03 28.58
CA THR A 523 16.30 -33.51 27.25
C THR A 523 15.82 -32.06 27.12
N THR A 524 14.66 -31.72 27.67
CA THR A 524 14.23 -30.31 27.79
C THR A 524 15.21 -29.49 28.61
N LEU A 525 15.61 -29.99 29.78
CA LEU A 525 16.48 -29.25 30.68
C LEU A 525 17.79 -28.87 29.96
N GLY A 526 18.41 -29.80 29.24
CA GLY A 526 19.61 -29.54 28.45
C GLY A 526 19.41 -28.49 27.34
N LEU A 527 18.27 -28.48 26.66
CA LEU A 527 17.94 -27.47 25.65
C LEU A 527 17.73 -26.07 26.26
N LEU A 528 17.05 -26.00 27.42
CA LEU A 528 16.86 -24.75 28.14
C LEU A 528 18.17 -24.20 28.72
N GLU A 529 19.06 -25.07 29.19
CA GLU A 529 20.41 -24.68 29.65
C GLU A 529 21.23 -24.08 28.51
N MET A 530 21.27 -24.74 27.34
CA MET A 530 21.92 -24.22 26.14
C MET A 530 21.33 -22.87 25.69
N THR A 531 20.01 -22.71 25.79
CA THR A 531 19.32 -21.45 25.47
C THR A 531 19.73 -20.34 26.43
N ALA A 532 19.81 -20.63 27.73
CA ALA A 532 20.23 -19.67 28.75
C ALA A 532 21.72 -19.27 28.63
N GLU A 533 22.56 -20.12 28.04
CA GLU A 533 23.94 -19.76 27.69
C GLU A 533 23.99 -18.79 26.50
N THR A 534 23.10 -18.98 25.52
CA THR A 534 23.06 -18.16 24.30
C THR A 534 22.37 -16.82 24.54
N ASP A 535 21.30 -16.81 25.33
CA ASP A 535 20.50 -15.63 25.69
C ASP A 535 20.35 -15.51 27.22
N PRO A 536 21.43 -15.11 27.93
CA PRO A 536 21.47 -15.11 29.39
C PRO A 536 20.57 -14.06 30.04
N TYR A 537 20.07 -13.08 29.28
CA TYR A 537 19.25 -11.98 29.79
C TYR A 537 17.75 -12.24 29.67
N ASN A 538 17.35 -13.34 29.05
CA ASN A 538 15.95 -13.68 28.86
C ASN A 538 15.35 -14.37 30.09
N GLU A 539 14.67 -13.57 30.92
CA GLU A 539 14.05 -14.02 32.17
C GLU A 539 13.00 -15.14 31.97
N THR A 540 12.41 -15.26 30.79
CA THR A 540 11.44 -16.33 30.49
C THR A 540 12.11 -17.70 30.46
N VAL A 541 13.28 -17.80 29.84
CA VAL A 541 14.08 -19.03 29.79
C VAL A 541 14.44 -19.50 31.19
N TRP A 542 14.82 -18.56 32.06
CA TRP A 542 15.13 -18.85 33.46
C TRP A 542 13.92 -19.30 34.28
N ARG A 543 12.74 -18.70 34.08
CA ARG A 543 11.49 -19.16 34.71
C ARG A 543 11.16 -20.59 34.31
N ASP A 544 11.41 -20.95 33.05
CA ASP A 544 11.15 -22.30 32.54
C ASP A 544 12.16 -23.33 33.08
N LEU A 545 13.44 -22.97 33.18
CA LEU A 545 14.44 -23.77 33.90
C LEU A 545 14.01 -24.06 35.35
N LEU A 546 13.47 -23.06 36.06
CA LEU A 546 12.95 -23.25 37.42
C LEU A 546 11.77 -24.22 37.45
N ARG A 547 10.82 -24.12 36.49
CA ARG A 547 9.69 -25.06 36.40
C ARG A 547 10.16 -26.50 36.13
N GLN A 548 11.16 -26.67 35.26
CA GLN A 548 11.66 -28.00 34.92
C GLN A 548 12.46 -28.65 36.05
N HIS A 549 13.34 -27.91 36.74
CA HIS A 549 14.01 -28.43 37.95
C HIS A 549 12.99 -28.84 39.02
N ALA A 550 11.91 -28.08 39.20
CA ALA A 550 10.87 -28.44 40.17
C ALA A 550 10.13 -29.74 39.78
N ARG A 551 9.86 -29.96 38.49
CA ARG A 551 9.23 -31.18 37.98
C ARG A 551 10.13 -32.41 38.11
N LEU A 552 11.43 -32.25 37.89
CA LEU A 552 12.44 -33.28 38.12
C LEU A 552 12.71 -33.55 39.62
N GLY A 553 12.10 -32.77 40.52
CA GLY A 553 12.32 -32.89 41.97
C GLY A 553 13.65 -32.30 42.45
N GLU A 554 14.35 -31.56 41.60
CA GLU A 554 15.67 -30.98 41.86
C GLU A 554 15.56 -29.62 42.59
N TYR A 555 14.88 -29.60 43.74
CA TYR A 555 14.62 -28.35 44.47
C TYR A 555 15.89 -27.61 44.89
N ALA A 556 17.00 -28.32 45.09
CA ALA A 556 18.32 -27.72 45.36
C ALA A 556 18.85 -26.90 44.16
N ALA A 557 18.45 -27.23 42.93
CA ALA A 557 18.84 -26.51 41.73
C ALA A 557 18.10 -25.17 41.60
N LEU A 558 16.85 -25.06 42.09
CA LEU A 558 16.05 -23.83 42.02
C LEU A 558 16.77 -22.60 42.58
N ALA A 559 17.43 -22.74 43.74
CA ALA A 559 18.15 -21.64 44.37
C ALA A 559 19.40 -21.24 43.56
N ARG A 560 20.10 -22.21 42.95
CA ARG A 560 21.29 -21.96 42.13
C ARG A 560 20.92 -21.27 40.82
N THR A 561 19.91 -21.79 40.13
CA THR A 561 19.40 -21.23 38.86
C THR A 561 18.87 -19.81 39.06
N TYR A 562 18.11 -19.55 40.12
CA TYR A 562 17.64 -18.19 40.45
C TYR A 562 18.79 -17.22 40.76
N THR A 563 19.83 -17.67 41.48
CA THR A 563 21.01 -16.84 41.78
C THR A 563 21.80 -16.52 40.50
N LEU A 564 21.96 -17.51 39.63
CA LEU A 564 22.63 -17.35 38.33
C LEU A 564 21.90 -16.35 37.43
N MET A 565 20.58 -16.50 37.28
CA MET A 565 19.72 -15.56 36.56
C MET A 565 19.83 -14.13 37.14
N THR A 566 19.74 -13.99 38.46
CA THR A 566 19.82 -12.68 39.13
C THR A 566 21.15 -11.99 38.83
N ARG A 567 22.26 -12.75 38.83
CA ARG A 567 23.57 -12.24 38.44
C ARG A 567 23.61 -11.81 36.98
N LYS A 568 23.01 -12.58 36.07
CA LYS A 568 22.96 -12.26 34.64
C LYS A 568 22.14 -11.02 34.33
N LEU A 569 20.97 -10.86 34.94
CA LEU A 569 20.15 -9.65 34.79
C LEU A 569 20.86 -8.40 35.36
N ALA A 570 21.63 -8.56 36.44
CA ALA A 570 22.40 -7.45 36.99
C ALA A 570 23.50 -6.94 36.04
N GLU A 571 24.01 -7.75 35.11
CA GLU A 571 24.99 -7.32 34.09
C GLU A 571 24.41 -6.24 33.16
N ILE A 572 23.09 -6.21 32.97
CA ILE A 572 22.36 -5.19 32.19
C ILE A 572 21.64 -4.15 33.07
N GLY A 573 21.90 -4.16 34.38
CA GLY A 573 21.26 -3.25 35.34
C GLY A 573 19.82 -3.60 35.71
N GLU A 574 19.34 -4.80 35.34
CA GLU A 574 17.99 -5.26 35.63
C GLU A 574 17.94 -6.15 36.89
N THR A 575 16.73 -6.32 37.43
CA THR A 575 16.48 -7.22 38.57
C THR A 575 15.36 -8.20 38.25
N PRO A 576 15.30 -9.39 38.90
CA PRO A 576 14.24 -10.35 38.65
C PRO A 576 12.85 -9.74 38.84
N SER A 577 12.00 -9.94 37.84
CA SER A 577 10.61 -9.50 37.82
C SER A 577 9.82 -10.05 39.02
N ARG A 578 8.70 -9.40 39.31
CA ARG A 578 7.78 -9.84 40.38
C ARG A 578 7.25 -11.25 40.10
N GLU A 579 6.96 -11.55 38.83
CA GLU A 579 6.43 -12.85 38.40
C GLU A 579 7.40 -14.00 38.69
N THR A 580 8.71 -13.80 38.46
CA THR A 580 9.72 -14.82 38.73
C THR A 580 9.92 -15.07 40.23
N ARG A 581 9.86 -14.01 41.04
CA ARG A 581 9.89 -14.13 42.51
C ARG A 581 8.70 -14.92 43.04
N GLU A 582 7.48 -14.57 42.58
CA GLU A 582 6.25 -15.28 42.93
C GLU A 582 6.28 -16.74 42.45
N LEU A 583 6.84 -17.02 41.27
CA LEU A 583 7.05 -18.37 40.77
C LEU A 583 7.98 -19.20 41.68
N LEU A 584 9.14 -18.65 42.04
CA LEU A 584 10.09 -19.36 42.90
C LEU A 584 9.49 -19.71 44.26
N GLU A 585 8.73 -18.80 44.86
CA GLU A 585 8.04 -19.04 46.13
C GLU A 585 7.00 -20.16 46.03
N ARG A 586 6.20 -20.19 44.95
CA ARG A 586 5.23 -21.27 44.70
C ARG A 586 5.92 -22.62 44.52
N LEU A 587 7.00 -22.67 43.74
CA LEU A 587 7.77 -23.90 43.50
C LEU A 587 8.41 -24.43 44.79
N ARG A 588 8.92 -23.55 45.66
CA ARG A 588 9.48 -23.92 46.97
C ARG A 588 8.43 -24.46 47.94
N ARG A 589 7.19 -23.97 47.86
CA ARG A 589 6.07 -24.45 48.68
C ARG A 589 5.51 -25.81 48.25
N GLY A 590 5.98 -26.36 47.12
CA GLY A 590 5.56 -27.68 46.63
C GLY A 590 4.12 -27.72 46.10
N GLU A 591 3.51 -26.57 45.82
CA GLU A 591 2.11 -26.46 45.36
C GLU A 591 1.87 -27.05 43.95
N GLY A 592 2.91 -27.50 43.25
CA GLY A 592 2.80 -28.31 42.03
C GLY A 592 2.47 -29.79 42.27
N ARG A 593 2.39 -30.25 43.53
CA ARG A 593 2.17 -31.66 43.89
C ARG A 593 0.72 -32.15 43.69
N ILE A 594 -0.25 -31.26 43.46
CA ILE A 594 -1.68 -31.59 43.51
C ILE A 594 -2.37 -31.31 42.17
N ARG A 595 -2.05 -32.06 41.11
CA ARG A 595 -2.96 -32.30 39.95
C ARG A 595 -2.70 -33.61 39.17
N SER A 596 -1.93 -34.56 39.71
CA SER A 596 -1.73 -35.89 39.08
C SER A 596 -2.11 -37.06 40.00
N GLY A 597 -2.96 -36.82 41.00
CA GLY A 597 -3.29 -37.83 42.01
C GLY A 597 -4.60 -37.55 42.71
N SER A 598 -5.70 -37.47 41.97
CA SER A 598 -7.04 -37.59 42.54
C SER A 598 -7.92 -38.33 41.53
N ASN A 599 -7.89 -39.65 41.60
CA ASN A 599 -9.00 -40.48 41.14
C ASN A 599 -9.99 -40.54 42.30
N PRO A 600 -11.15 -39.84 42.26
CA PRO A 600 -12.17 -39.95 43.28
C PRO A 600 -13.23 -40.91 42.76
N ASP A 601 -12.94 -42.21 42.74
CA ASP A 601 -14.02 -43.18 42.69
C ASP A 601 -13.59 -44.54 43.25
N ARG A 602 -13.94 -44.77 44.51
CA ARG A 602 -14.17 -46.11 45.10
C ARG A 602 -14.68 -45.99 46.54
N SER A 603 -15.99 -45.85 46.66
CA SER A 603 -16.90 -46.29 47.74
C SER A 603 -18.24 -45.64 47.41
N ASP A 604 -19.40 -46.27 47.33
CA ASP A 604 -19.97 -47.62 47.50
C ASP A 604 -21.31 -47.53 46.71
N GLY A 605 -22.03 -48.55 46.26
CA GLY A 605 -22.10 -49.98 46.50
C GLY A 605 -23.44 -50.47 45.93
N ASN A 606 -23.62 -51.79 45.79
CA ASN A 606 -24.92 -52.41 46.10
C ASN A 606 -24.76 -53.91 46.38
N ARG A 607 -24.82 -54.24 47.66
CA ARG A 607 -25.71 -55.27 48.19
C ARG A 607 -26.46 -54.69 49.37
#